data_AF-A0AAU0LEF7-F1
#
_entry.id   AF-A0AAU0LEF7-F1
#
_cell.length_a   1.000
_cell.length_b   1.000
_cell.length_c   1.000
_cell.angle_alpha   90.00
_cell.angle_beta   90.00
_cell.angle_gamma   90.00
#
_symmetry.space_group_name_H-M   'P 1'
#
loop_
_entity.id
_entity.type
_entity.pdbx_description
1 polymer ?
#
loop_
_entity_poly.entity_id
_entity_poly.type
_entity_poly.pdbx_seq_one_letter_code
_entity_poly.pdbx_strand_id
1 'polypeptide(L)'
;MERIEILKEDGSVENTVIGTQEWAEETFPGRWRLAEPVPEPEIVVVRHISVGAFYDRFGAAKWSILSDESPQVRAVVRDASVRKYIDLDNADLPAGLAILQAAGHDIDPAAIIDVPIQPHELP
;
A
#
# COMPACT_ATOMS: atom_id res chain seq x y z
N MET A 1 -4.52 -8.10 -31.04
CA MET A 1 -3.89 -6.83 -31.48
C MET A 1 -2.90 -6.42 -30.41
N GLU A 2 -1.68 -6.16 -30.81
CA GLU A 2 -0.52 -5.91 -29.95
C GLU A 2 0.05 -4.52 -30.26
N ARG A 3 0.83 -4.00 -29.32
CA ARG A 3 1.56 -2.75 -29.51
C ARG A 3 2.84 -3.06 -30.30
N ILE A 4 2.96 -2.50 -31.49
CA ILE A 4 4.04 -2.76 -32.44
C ILE A 4 4.83 -1.48 -32.65
N GLU A 5 6.15 -1.54 -32.51
CA GLU A 5 7.07 -0.46 -32.81
C GLU A 5 7.58 -0.61 -34.24
N ILE A 6 7.41 0.43 -35.05
CA ILE A 6 7.97 0.54 -36.39
C ILE A 6 9.35 1.19 -36.26
N LEU A 7 10.35 0.59 -36.90
CA LEU A 7 11.75 0.96 -36.78
C LEU A 7 12.21 1.76 -38.00
N LYS A 8 13.14 2.69 -37.79
CA LYS A 8 13.93 3.37 -38.82
C LYS A 8 15.08 2.49 -39.29
N GLU A 9 15.76 2.89 -40.37
CA GLU A 9 16.94 2.19 -40.90
C GLU A 9 18.11 2.12 -39.88
N ASP A 10 18.17 3.07 -38.95
CA ASP A 10 19.15 3.09 -37.87
C ASP A 10 18.75 2.24 -36.63
N GLY A 11 17.59 1.58 -36.69
CA GLY A 11 17.04 0.77 -35.60
C GLY A 11 16.28 1.55 -34.51
N SER A 12 16.17 2.88 -34.62
CA SER A 12 15.36 3.67 -33.68
C SER A 12 13.86 3.55 -33.96
N VAL A 13 13.02 3.74 -32.93
CA VAL A 13 11.56 3.69 -33.07
C VAL A 13 11.06 4.93 -33.83
N GLU A 14 10.43 4.69 -34.97
CA GLU A 14 9.75 5.70 -35.78
C GLU A 14 8.34 5.99 -35.28
N ASN A 15 7.58 4.93 -34.99
CA ASN A 15 6.20 5.04 -34.55
C ASN A 15 5.78 3.80 -33.74
N THR A 16 4.69 3.92 -32.99
CA THR A 16 4.06 2.80 -32.31
C THR A 16 2.59 2.71 -32.73
N VAL A 17 2.18 1.52 -33.15
CA VAL A 17 0.83 1.23 -33.66
C VAL A 17 0.21 0.04 -32.94
N ILE A 18 -1.13 -0.06 -32.98
CA ILE A 18 -1.87 -1.23 -32.49
C ILE A 18 -2.28 -2.07 -33.70
N GLY A 19 -1.79 -3.31 -33.79
CA GLY A 19 -2.01 -4.15 -34.96
C GLY A 19 -1.76 -5.63 -34.71
N THR A 20 -1.78 -6.44 -35.76
CA THR A 20 -1.28 -7.83 -35.71
C THR A 20 0.14 -7.88 -36.26
N GLN A 21 0.91 -8.88 -35.83
CA GLN A 21 2.26 -9.12 -36.34
C GLN A 21 2.27 -9.37 -37.85
N GLU A 22 1.26 -10.10 -38.35
CA GLU A 22 1.08 -10.37 -39.78
C GLU A 22 0.91 -9.09 -40.60
N TRP A 23 0.08 -8.16 -40.12
CA TRP A 23 -0.08 -6.85 -40.76
C TRP A 23 1.20 -6.02 -40.72
N ALA A 24 1.95 -6.08 -39.62
CA ALA A 24 3.22 -5.35 -39.48
C ALA A 24 4.30 -5.91 -40.40
N GLU A 25 4.38 -7.23 -40.57
CA GLU A 25 5.30 -7.86 -41.52
C GLU A 25 4.91 -7.57 -42.98
N GLU A 26 3.61 -7.56 -43.30
CA GLU A 26 3.13 -7.20 -44.64
C GLU A 26 3.41 -5.73 -44.99
N THR A 27 3.22 -4.82 -44.02
CA THR A 27 3.33 -3.37 -44.24
C THR A 27 4.76 -2.84 -44.07
N PHE A 28 5.53 -3.43 -43.15
CA PHE A 28 6.87 -2.99 -42.74
C PHE A 28 7.85 -4.17 -42.60
N PRO A 29 8.09 -4.95 -43.67
CA PRO A 29 8.86 -6.19 -43.59
C PRO A 29 10.25 -5.96 -42.99
N GLY A 30 10.55 -6.68 -41.90
CA GLY A 30 11.81 -6.56 -41.16
C GLY A 30 12.08 -5.21 -40.47
N ARG A 31 11.13 -4.28 -40.49
CA ARG A 31 11.23 -2.93 -39.88
C ARG A 31 10.24 -2.74 -38.74
N TRP A 32 9.94 -3.81 -38.01
CA TRP A 32 9.07 -3.73 -36.83
C TRP A 32 9.56 -4.65 -35.73
N ARG A 33 9.10 -4.38 -34.51
CA ARG A 33 9.21 -5.29 -33.37
C ARG A 33 8.00 -5.14 -32.45
N LEU A 34 7.74 -6.13 -31.61
CA LEU A 34 6.80 -5.97 -30.51
C LEU A 34 7.34 -4.90 -29.56
N ALA A 35 6.48 -3.96 -29.18
CA ALA A 35 6.83 -3.02 -28.12
C ALA A 35 7.05 -3.80 -26.83
N GLU A 36 8.09 -3.44 -26.09
CA GLU A 36 8.25 -4.00 -24.74
C GLU A 36 7.02 -3.62 -23.91
N PRO A 37 6.45 -4.55 -23.13
CA PRO A 37 5.39 -4.22 -22.22
C PRO A 37 5.91 -3.16 -21.25
N VAL A 38 5.27 -1.99 -21.27
CA VAL A 38 5.55 -0.96 -20.27
C VAL A 38 5.17 -1.57 -18.91
N PRO A 39 6.07 -1.64 -17.93
CA PRO A 39 5.72 -2.13 -16.61
C PRO A 39 4.56 -1.27 -16.10
N GLU A 40 3.45 -1.93 -15.80
CA GLU A 40 2.28 -1.26 -15.26
C GLU A 40 2.69 -0.63 -13.91
N PRO A 41 2.32 0.63 -13.63
CA PRO A 41 2.70 1.25 -12.36
C PRO A 41 2.17 0.39 -11.21
N GLU A 42 3.06 -0.01 -10.30
CA GLU A 42 2.66 -0.71 -9.09
C GLU A 42 1.67 0.16 -8.33
N ILE A 43 0.42 -0.30 -8.23
CA ILE A 43 -0.58 0.37 -7.39
C ILE A 43 -0.16 0.12 -5.94
N VAL A 44 0.47 1.11 -5.32
CA VAL A 44 0.72 1.08 -3.88
C VAL A 44 -0.63 1.18 -3.18
N VAL A 45 -1.14 0.04 -2.70
CA VAL A 45 -2.35 0.01 -1.86
C VAL A 45 -1.96 0.53 -0.50
N VAL A 46 -2.25 1.79 -0.25
CA VAL A 46 -1.90 2.46 1.01
C VAL A 46 -2.79 1.94 2.14
N ARG A 47 -2.20 1.29 3.16
CA ARG A 47 -2.92 0.66 4.27
C ARG A 47 -3.24 1.62 5.42
N HIS A 48 -4.14 2.57 5.15
CA HIS A 48 -4.57 3.56 6.15
C HIS A 48 -5.92 3.21 6.80
N ILE A 49 -6.00 3.39 8.11
CA ILE A 49 -7.25 3.33 8.88
C ILE A 49 -7.48 4.62 9.67
N SER A 50 -8.73 4.92 10.00
CA SER A 50 -9.08 6.01 10.90
C SER A 50 -8.52 5.75 12.30
N VAL A 51 -8.27 6.83 13.04
CA VAL A 51 -7.81 6.74 14.45
C VAL A 51 -8.83 5.99 15.32
N GLY A 52 -10.13 6.17 15.06
CA GLY A 52 -11.19 5.45 15.76
C GLY A 52 -11.08 3.94 15.55
N ALA A 53 -10.94 3.52 14.29
CA ALA A 53 -10.77 2.11 13.93
C ALA A 53 -9.52 1.50 14.56
N PHE A 54 -8.41 2.23 14.62
CA PHE A 54 -7.21 1.78 15.32
C PHE A 54 -7.48 1.46 16.79
N TYR A 55 -8.21 2.32 17.50
CA TYR A 55 -8.59 2.03 18.88
C TYR A 55 -9.60 0.87 18.98
N ASP A 56 -10.48 0.71 18.01
CA ASP A 56 -11.44 -0.41 17.97
C ASP A 56 -10.76 -1.76 17.78
N ARG A 57 -9.63 -1.82 17.06
CA ARG A 57 -8.81 -3.04 16.91
C ARG A 57 -8.21 -3.55 18.23
N PHE A 58 -8.14 -2.73 19.29
CA PHE A 58 -7.75 -3.19 20.62
C PHE A 58 -8.83 -4.02 21.33
N GLY A 59 -10.07 -4.05 20.81
CA GLY A 59 -11.17 -4.84 21.38
C GLY A 59 -11.40 -4.53 22.87
N ALA A 60 -11.39 -5.55 23.70
CA ALA A 60 -11.64 -5.42 25.15
C ALA A 60 -10.57 -4.59 25.88
N ALA A 61 -9.33 -4.54 25.38
CA ALA A 61 -8.24 -3.77 25.98
C ALA A 61 -8.36 -2.27 25.73
N LYS A 62 -9.21 -1.83 24.78
CA LYS A 62 -9.35 -0.42 24.40
C LYS A 62 -9.51 0.51 25.59
N TRP A 63 -10.47 0.21 26.48
CA TRP A 63 -10.78 1.09 27.60
C TRP A 63 -9.71 1.08 28.67
N SER A 64 -9.05 -0.05 28.92
CA SER A 64 -7.94 -0.09 29.87
C SER A 64 -6.77 0.75 29.38
N ILE A 65 -6.41 0.63 28.09
CA ILE A 65 -5.38 1.45 27.43
C ILE A 65 -5.72 2.95 27.50
N LEU A 66 -6.95 3.33 27.13
CA LEU A 66 -7.36 4.74 27.12
C LEU A 66 -7.42 5.36 28.53
N SER A 67 -7.62 4.55 29.56
CA SER A 67 -7.64 4.98 30.96
C SER A 67 -6.28 4.95 31.65
N ASP A 68 -5.25 4.36 31.03
CA ASP A 68 -3.94 4.21 31.65
C ASP A 68 -3.18 5.55 31.71
N GLU A 69 -2.79 5.96 32.91
CA GLU A 69 -2.10 7.23 33.16
C GLU A 69 -0.57 7.14 33.08
N SER A 70 -0.02 5.94 32.87
CA SER A 70 1.41 5.70 32.72
C SER A 70 1.98 6.60 31.61
N PRO A 71 3.10 7.32 31.86
CA PRO A 71 3.64 8.28 30.90
C PRO A 71 3.86 7.69 29.49
N GLN A 72 4.29 6.44 29.42
CA GLN A 72 4.58 5.74 28.18
C GLN A 72 3.30 5.40 27.41
N VAL A 73 2.26 4.87 28.08
CA VAL A 73 0.97 4.57 27.44
C VAL A 73 0.30 5.86 26.95
N ARG A 74 0.30 6.92 27.77
CA ARG A 74 -0.22 8.22 27.36
C ARG A 74 0.51 8.82 26.16
N ALA A 75 1.82 8.59 26.04
CA ALA A 75 2.58 9.05 24.88
C ALA A 75 2.08 8.38 23.59
N VAL A 76 1.88 7.06 23.62
CA VAL A 76 1.35 6.29 22.47
C VAL A 76 -0.07 6.73 22.10
N VAL A 77 -0.97 6.82 23.08
CA VAL A 77 -2.36 7.27 22.86
C VAL A 77 -2.39 8.69 22.28
N ARG A 78 -1.56 9.60 22.80
CA ARG A 78 -1.51 10.98 22.28
C ARG A 78 -0.96 11.04 20.87
N ASP A 79 0.10 10.30 20.56
CA ASP A 79 0.68 10.25 19.22
C ASP A 79 -0.35 9.75 18.20
N ALA A 80 -1.04 8.64 18.50
CA ALA A 80 -2.08 8.11 17.62
C ALA A 80 -3.26 9.08 17.43
N SER A 81 -3.67 9.77 18.51
CA SER A 81 -4.87 10.62 18.51
C SER A 81 -4.75 11.90 17.68
N VAL A 82 -3.53 12.39 17.43
CA VAL A 82 -3.30 13.62 16.65
C VAL A 82 -3.06 13.37 15.17
N ARG A 83 -2.94 12.10 14.74
CA ARG A 83 -2.73 11.74 13.34
C ARG A 83 -4.02 11.88 12.55
N LYS A 84 -3.89 12.19 11.25
CA LYS A 84 -5.03 12.20 10.32
C LYS A 84 -5.60 10.79 10.10
N TYR A 85 -4.72 9.80 10.09
CA TYR A 85 -4.99 8.37 9.93
C TYR A 85 -3.85 7.59 10.57
N ILE A 86 -4.07 6.31 10.86
CA ILE A 86 -3.03 5.38 11.24
C ILE A 86 -2.57 4.64 9.98
N ASP A 87 -1.28 4.76 9.69
CA ASP A 87 -0.61 4.00 8.65
C ASP A 87 -0.14 2.66 9.24
N LEU A 88 -0.74 1.57 8.74
CA LEU A 88 -0.42 0.22 9.19
C LEU A 88 0.94 -0.27 8.68
N ASP A 89 1.50 0.36 7.65
CA ASP A 89 2.84 0.06 7.12
C ASP A 89 3.93 0.93 7.78
N ASN A 90 3.57 1.80 8.73
CA ASN A 90 4.53 2.62 9.46
C ASN A 90 5.46 1.75 10.32
N ALA A 91 6.76 1.82 10.06
CA ALA A 91 7.80 1.06 10.75
C ALA A 91 7.84 1.28 12.28
N ASP A 92 7.35 2.43 12.76
CA ASP A 92 7.30 2.75 14.20
C ASP A 92 6.06 2.18 14.91
N LEU A 93 5.02 1.77 14.17
CA LEU A 93 3.77 1.28 14.75
C LEU A 93 3.98 0.06 15.67
N PRO A 94 4.76 -0.98 15.29
CA PRO A 94 5.05 -2.10 16.18
C PRO A 94 5.72 -1.69 17.49
N ALA A 95 6.59 -0.66 17.47
CA ALA A 95 7.24 -0.17 18.69
C ALA A 95 6.24 0.50 19.65
N GLY A 96 5.27 1.25 19.10
CA GLY A 96 4.16 1.80 19.88
C GLY A 96 3.30 0.72 20.54
N LEU A 97 2.99 -0.36 19.81
CA LEU A 97 2.22 -1.49 20.35
C LEU A 97 3.01 -2.26 21.43
N ALA A 98 4.32 -2.43 21.25
CA ALA A 98 5.18 -3.05 22.26
C ALA A 98 5.21 -2.28 23.59
N ILE A 99 5.10 -0.95 23.56
CA ILE A 99 4.96 -0.12 24.78
C ILE A 99 3.67 -0.47 25.53
N LEU A 100 2.56 -0.66 24.82
CA LEU A 100 1.28 -1.03 25.44
C LEU A 100 1.34 -2.46 26.04
N GLN A 101 1.96 -3.40 25.33
CA GLN A 101 2.20 -4.76 25.86
C GLN A 101 3.10 -4.73 27.11
N ALA A 102 4.16 -3.94 27.10
CA ALA A 102 5.07 -3.79 28.24
C ALA A 102 4.38 -3.16 29.47
N ALA A 103 3.34 -2.36 29.27
CA ALA A 103 2.48 -1.84 30.33
C ALA A 103 1.47 -2.88 30.87
N GLY A 104 1.41 -4.07 30.27
CA GLY A 104 0.55 -5.18 30.71
C GLY A 104 -0.79 -5.25 30.00
N HIS A 105 -1.01 -4.50 28.91
CA HIS A 105 -2.22 -4.62 28.10
C HIS A 105 -2.13 -5.86 27.21
N ASP A 106 -3.15 -6.72 27.32
CA ASP A 106 -3.30 -7.92 26.50
C ASP A 106 -3.82 -7.54 25.11
N ILE A 107 -2.88 -7.22 24.21
CA ILE A 107 -3.15 -6.92 22.81
C ILE A 107 -2.29 -7.81 21.90
N ASP A 108 -2.82 -8.10 20.71
CA ASP A 108 -2.12 -8.82 19.65
C ASP A 108 -1.76 -7.85 18.50
N PRO A 109 -0.48 -7.47 18.36
CA PRO A 109 -0.02 -6.60 17.28
C PRO A 109 -0.35 -7.10 15.88
N ALA A 110 -0.32 -8.42 15.64
CA ALA A 110 -0.65 -8.98 14.34
C ALA A 110 -2.14 -8.82 14.03
N ALA A 111 -3.01 -9.03 15.02
CA ALA A 111 -4.44 -8.76 14.89
C ALA A 111 -4.75 -7.27 14.63
N ILE A 112 -3.88 -6.36 15.07
CA ILE A 112 -4.03 -4.91 14.87
C ILE A 112 -3.48 -4.45 13.52
N ILE A 113 -2.37 -5.01 13.06
CA ILE A 113 -1.65 -4.55 11.86
C ILE A 113 -2.06 -5.34 10.61
N ASP A 114 -2.11 -6.67 10.71
CA ASP A 114 -2.14 -7.54 9.52
C ASP A 114 -3.56 -7.81 9.03
N VAL A 115 -4.55 -7.69 9.92
CA VAL A 115 -5.97 -7.95 9.59
C VAL A 115 -6.41 -7.06 8.41
N PRO A 116 -7.11 -7.65 7.41
CA PRO A 116 -7.61 -6.90 6.26
C PRO A 116 -8.44 -5.69 6.68
N ILE A 117 -8.12 -4.53 6.10
CA ILE A 117 -8.85 -3.28 6.32
C ILE A 117 -10.29 -3.45 5.84
N GLN A 118 -11.25 -3.14 6.70
CA GLN A 118 -12.66 -3.14 6.40
C GLN A 118 -13.10 -1.76 5.89
N PRO A 119 -14.18 -1.68 5.07
CA PRO A 119 -14.64 -0.41 4.52
C PRO A 119 -14.96 0.66 5.57
N HIS A 120 -15.44 0.26 6.76
CA HIS A 120 -15.78 1.18 7.85
C HIS A 120 -14.56 1.70 8.61
N GLU A 121 -13.37 1.14 8.36
CA GLU A 121 -12.13 1.56 9.00
C GLU A 121 -11.40 2.63 8.21
N LEU A 122 -11.81 2.92 6.96
CA LEU A 122 -11.15 3.90 6.11
C LEU A 122 -11.27 5.33 6.69
N PRO A 123 -10.24 6.18 6.53
CA PRO A 123 -10.24 7.56 7.01
C PRO A 123 -11.29 8.49 6.39
#